data_AF-A0A9P9IA69-F1
#
_entry.id   AF-A0A9P9IA69-F1
#
_cell.length_a   1.000
_cell.length_b   1.000
_cell.length_c   1.000
_cell.angle_alpha   90.00
_cell.angle_beta   90.00
_cell.angle_gamma   90.00
#
_symmetry.space_group_name_H-M   'P 1'
#
loop_
_entity.id
_entity.type
_entity.pdbx_description
1 polymer ?
#
loop_
_entity_poly.entity_id
_entity_poly.type
_entity_poly.pdbx_seq_one_letter_code
_entity_poly.pdbx_strand_id
1 'polypeptide(L)'
;MHLKPPRRPPPPAPQRDVRPVIIRHPHYSAHENTLLRLPSLDVATSQDKFDSEFGYGIHHLTGLAACQIIAGNTAYLSYDRHGEQPVELDYNGILTESQYYLQVNKETYDVPPYAIICDFEDWQFPHGGLPGAWARLNQTPSETEPPSSGCIMTGVLTKDIAHLIPQASDSWFRRNRMGDYLTNPPGPFSPDNEANVCRLRGDLLKDFDELAFAFVPKFTRRGFRLVAHYLSAADNLIHPASTLHNQMTYQLDKIAPEFLLARFAYAVFGLLHGFTAQTARRLAIVEPGEDELGLCAWVHNVYTMTPAEVAAR
;
A
#
# COMPACT_ATOMS: atom_id res chain seq x y z
N MET A 1 16.71 24.77 -15.12
CA MET A 1 17.51 23.54 -15.24
C MET A 1 16.55 22.36 -15.02
N HIS A 2 16.33 21.50 -16.02
CA HIS A 2 15.49 20.31 -15.85
C HIS A 2 16.36 19.17 -15.32
N LEU A 3 16.09 18.73 -14.09
CA LEU A 3 16.75 17.53 -13.55
C LEU A 3 16.27 16.31 -14.31
N LYS A 4 17.19 15.40 -14.65
CA LYS A 4 16.84 14.14 -15.32
C LYS A 4 16.16 13.21 -14.31
N PRO A 5 15.06 12.55 -14.66
CA PRO A 5 14.39 11.62 -13.76
C PRO A 5 15.38 10.54 -13.26
N PRO A 6 15.27 10.12 -11.99
CA PRO A 6 16.30 9.33 -11.30
C PRO A 6 16.53 7.94 -11.92
N ARG A 7 15.53 7.39 -12.62
CA ARG A 7 15.69 6.24 -13.51
C ARG A 7 14.56 6.21 -14.55
N ARG A 8 14.81 5.64 -15.72
CA ARG A 8 13.74 5.33 -16.69
C ARG A 8 12.92 4.13 -16.20
N PRO A 9 11.59 4.12 -16.35
CA PRO A 9 10.78 2.98 -15.97
C PRO A 9 11.13 1.76 -16.85
N PRO A 10 10.84 0.54 -16.38
CA PRO A 10 10.94 -0.66 -17.21
C PRO A 10 10.04 -0.55 -18.46
N PRO A 11 10.21 -1.43 -19.47
CA PRO A 11 9.31 -1.46 -20.62
C PRO A 11 7.85 -1.55 -20.16
N PRO A 12 6.93 -0.81 -20.81
CA PRO A 12 5.52 -0.82 -20.44
C PRO A 12 4.95 -2.24 -20.55
N ALA A 13 4.11 -2.62 -19.58
CA ALA A 13 3.39 -3.88 -19.61
C ALA A 13 2.33 -3.89 -20.74
N PRO A 14 2.14 -5.00 -21.48
CA PRO A 14 1.08 -5.15 -22.47
C PRO A 14 -0.27 -5.19 -21.75
N GLN A 15 -1.00 -4.07 -21.79
CA GLN A 15 -2.17 -3.89 -20.92
C GLN A 15 -3.44 -4.61 -21.38
N ARG A 16 -3.54 -5.04 -22.64
CA ARG A 16 -4.79 -5.60 -23.18
C ARG A 16 -5.01 -7.07 -22.84
N ASP A 17 -3.97 -7.81 -22.49
CA ASP A 17 -4.05 -9.28 -22.35
C ASP A 17 -3.65 -9.81 -20.96
N VAL A 18 -3.12 -8.95 -20.08
CA VAL A 18 -2.64 -9.39 -18.77
C VAL A 18 -3.77 -9.33 -17.74
N ARG A 19 -4.15 -10.50 -17.23
CA ARG A 19 -5.16 -10.63 -16.16
C ARG A 19 -4.63 -10.04 -14.85
N PRO A 20 -5.48 -9.37 -14.06
CA PRO A 20 -5.10 -8.89 -12.73
C PRO A 20 -4.86 -10.07 -11.79
N VAL A 21 -4.02 -9.85 -10.78
CA VAL A 21 -3.86 -10.78 -9.66
C VAL A 21 -4.96 -10.50 -8.63
N ILE A 22 -5.60 -11.56 -8.16
CA ILE A 22 -6.70 -11.49 -7.20
C ILE A 22 -6.24 -12.03 -5.85
N ILE A 23 -6.31 -11.21 -4.80
CA ILE A 23 -6.15 -11.69 -3.42
C ILE A 23 -7.51 -12.02 -2.84
N ARG A 24 -7.65 -13.22 -2.29
CA ARG A 24 -8.91 -13.77 -1.81
C ARG A 24 -8.96 -13.96 -0.31
N HIS A 25 -10.14 -13.80 0.27
CA HIS A 25 -10.45 -14.21 1.62
C HIS A 25 -10.79 -15.71 1.67
N PRO A 26 -10.11 -16.54 2.49
CA PRO A 26 -10.28 -17.99 2.45
C PRO A 26 -11.65 -18.43 2.95
N HIS A 27 -12.27 -17.68 3.87
CA HIS A 27 -13.51 -18.10 4.52
C HIS A 27 -14.82 -17.65 3.84
N TYR A 28 -14.75 -16.84 2.78
CA TYR A 28 -15.94 -16.46 2.00
C TYR A 28 -16.14 -17.37 0.79
N SER A 29 -17.36 -17.39 0.24
CA SER A 29 -17.68 -18.14 -0.98
C SER A 29 -16.87 -17.63 -2.18
N ALA A 30 -16.66 -18.48 -3.20
CA ALA A 30 -15.80 -18.12 -4.35
C ALA A 30 -16.25 -16.86 -5.10
N HIS A 31 -17.54 -16.54 -5.06
CA HIS A 31 -18.12 -15.38 -5.73
C HIS A 31 -18.01 -14.10 -4.91
N GLU A 32 -17.72 -14.21 -3.61
CA GLU A 32 -17.77 -13.11 -2.64
C GLU A 32 -16.45 -12.93 -1.88
N ASN A 33 -15.40 -13.65 -2.28
CA ASN A 33 -14.14 -13.68 -1.53
C ASN A 33 -13.04 -12.79 -2.11
N THR A 34 -13.32 -11.95 -3.10
CA THR A 34 -12.30 -11.04 -3.64
C THR A 34 -12.06 -9.90 -2.67
N LEU A 35 -10.84 -9.80 -2.12
CA LEU A 35 -10.42 -8.68 -1.28
C LEU A 35 -9.78 -7.59 -2.13
N LEU A 36 -8.71 -7.95 -2.84
CA LEU A 36 -7.93 -7.02 -3.66
C LEU A 36 -7.87 -7.54 -5.09
N ARG A 37 -8.01 -6.61 -6.04
CA ARG A 37 -7.81 -6.86 -7.46
C ARG A 37 -6.77 -5.86 -7.96
N LEU A 38 -5.57 -6.35 -8.23
CA LEU A 38 -4.41 -5.51 -8.48
C LEU A 38 -3.88 -5.75 -9.90
N PRO A 39 -3.44 -4.70 -10.61
CA PRO A 39 -2.97 -4.83 -11.98
C PRO A 39 -1.58 -5.47 -12.02
N SER A 40 -1.41 -6.39 -12.96
CA SER A 40 -0.16 -7.12 -13.17
C SER A 40 0.82 -6.29 -14.01
N LEU A 41 1.54 -5.39 -13.35
CA LEU A 41 2.42 -4.40 -13.99
C LEU A 41 3.91 -4.66 -13.73
N ASP A 42 4.24 -5.53 -12.78
CA ASP A 42 5.61 -5.91 -12.49
C ASP A 42 6.11 -7.00 -13.43
N VAL A 43 7.29 -6.79 -14.02
CA VAL A 43 7.92 -7.74 -14.93
C VAL A 43 8.54 -8.89 -14.14
N ALA A 44 8.07 -10.11 -14.36
CA ALA A 44 8.73 -11.32 -13.91
C ALA A 44 9.82 -11.71 -14.92
N THR A 45 11.09 -11.60 -14.52
CA THR A 45 12.19 -12.11 -15.33
C THR A 45 12.31 -13.61 -15.15
N SER A 46 12.21 -14.37 -16.25
CA SER A 46 12.55 -15.78 -16.30
C SER A 46 14.06 -15.95 -16.13
N GLN A 47 14.54 -16.03 -14.89
CA GLN A 47 15.85 -16.66 -14.67
C GLN A 47 15.82 -18.17 -14.93
N ASP A 48 14.64 -18.79 -15.13
CA ASP A 48 14.48 -20.25 -15.20
C ASP A 48 13.74 -20.81 -16.43
N LYS A 49 13.51 -20.05 -17.51
CA LYS A 49 13.00 -20.65 -18.76
C LYS A 49 13.71 -20.07 -19.97
N PHE A 50 14.45 -20.94 -20.66
CA PHE A 50 15.29 -20.65 -21.81
C PHE A 50 14.54 -20.26 -23.09
N ASP A 51 13.22 -20.11 -23.03
CA ASP A 51 12.38 -19.60 -24.13
C ASP A 51 11.01 -19.23 -23.53
N SER A 52 10.76 -17.98 -23.15
CA SER A 52 9.37 -17.50 -22.91
C SER A 52 9.30 -16.00 -22.67
N GLU A 53 8.39 -15.37 -23.43
CA GLU A 53 7.60 -14.17 -23.14
C GLU A 53 7.69 -13.67 -21.68
N PHE A 54 7.99 -12.38 -21.47
CA PHE A 54 8.00 -11.76 -20.14
C PHE A 54 6.66 -12.04 -19.44
N GLY A 55 6.73 -12.67 -18.26
CA GLY A 55 5.57 -12.79 -17.38
C GLY A 55 5.32 -11.46 -16.67
N TYR A 56 4.06 -11.19 -16.33
CA TYR A 56 3.67 -10.01 -15.55
C TYR A 56 2.95 -10.43 -14.28
N GLY A 57 3.12 -9.66 -13.22
CA GLY A 57 2.50 -9.92 -11.93
C GLY A 57 2.60 -8.71 -11.01
N ILE A 58 2.67 -8.97 -9.70
CA ILE A 58 2.80 -7.93 -8.67
C ILE A 58 4.01 -8.24 -7.80
N HIS A 59 4.77 -7.21 -7.46
CA HIS A 59 5.85 -7.32 -6.50
C HIS A 59 5.36 -7.88 -5.15
N HIS A 60 5.91 -9.03 -4.76
CA HIS A 60 5.47 -9.84 -3.62
C HIS A 60 5.37 -9.03 -2.33
N LEU A 61 6.42 -8.30 -1.96
CA LEU A 61 6.41 -7.54 -0.70
C LEU A 61 5.38 -6.40 -0.70
N THR A 62 5.06 -5.84 -1.87
CA THR A 62 4.02 -4.81 -1.99
C THR A 62 2.64 -5.42 -1.78
N GLY A 63 2.36 -6.56 -2.44
CA GLY A 63 1.12 -7.30 -2.24
C GLY A 63 0.95 -7.78 -0.80
N LEU A 64 2.01 -8.32 -0.20
CA LEU A 64 2.02 -8.76 1.20
C LEU A 64 1.79 -7.61 2.18
N ALA A 65 2.43 -6.46 1.97
CA ALA A 65 2.21 -5.29 2.83
C ALA A 65 0.75 -4.81 2.77
N ALA A 66 0.14 -4.75 1.58
CA ALA A 66 -1.28 -4.42 1.43
C ALA A 66 -2.18 -5.40 2.20
N CYS A 67 -1.86 -6.69 2.10
CA CYS A 67 -2.56 -7.75 2.81
C CYS A 67 -2.44 -7.65 4.33
N GLN A 68 -1.24 -7.34 4.83
CA GLN A 68 -1.00 -7.13 6.24
C GLN A 68 -1.78 -5.94 6.77
N ILE A 69 -1.81 -4.81 6.04
CA ILE A 69 -2.59 -3.62 6.42
C ILE A 69 -4.06 -3.96 6.69
N ILE A 70 -4.72 -4.64 5.75
CA ILE A 70 -6.16 -4.95 5.86
C ILE A 70 -6.45 -6.05 6.90
N ALA A 71 -5.43 -6.81 7.29
CA ALA A 71 -5.51 -7.87 8.31
C ALA A 71 -5.02 -7.44 9.70
N GLY A 72 -4.81 -6.15 9.95
CA GLY A 72 -4.36 -5.66 11.26
C GLY A 72 -2.85 -5.82 11.49
N ASN A 73 -2.05 -5.61 10.44
CA ASN A 73 -0.59 -5.63 10.42
C ASN A 73 0.08 -7.00 10.52
N THR A 74 -0.69 -8.09 10.53
CA THR A 74 -0.15 -9.46 10.54
C THR A 74 -0.90 -10.33 9.55
N ALA A 75 -0.19 -10.91 8.58
CA ALA A 75 -0.74 -11.83 7.59
C ALA A 75 0.38 -12.46 6.75
N TYR A 76 0.03 -13.52 6.03
CA TYR A 76 0.83 -14.08 4.94
C TYR A 76 -0.07 -14.43 3.73
N LEU A 77 0.58 -14.66 2.59
CA LEU A 77 -0.09 -15.11 1.37
C LEU A 77 0.13 -16.61 1.18
N SER A 78 -0.88 -17.29 0.63
CA SER A 78 -0.80 -18.71 0.24
C SER A 78 -1.28 -18.92 -1.18
N TYR A 79 -0.74 -19.95 -1.85
CA TYR A 79 -1.23 -20.43 -3.14
C TYR A 79 -2.58 -21.15 -3.02
N ASP A 80 -2.86 -21.72 -1.84
CA ASP A 80 -4.07 -22.48 -1.58
C ASP A 80 -4.95 -21.83 -0.50
N ARG A 81 -6.22 -22.23 -0.50
CA ARG A 81 -7.26 -21.70 0.38
C ARG A 81 -7.05 -22.06 1.85
N HIS A 82 -6.41 -23.17 2.15
CA HIS A 82 -6.22 -23.69 3.51
C HIS A 82 -4.95 -23.14 4.18
N GLY A 83 -4.06 -22.50 3.41
CA GLY A 83 -2.82 -21.92 3.92
C GLY A 83 -1.69 -22.95 4.06
N GLU A 84 -1.81 -24.11 3.40
CA GLU A 84 -0.83 -25.20 3.47
C GLU A 84 0.38 -24.97 2.55
N GLN A 85 0.25 -24.07 1.57
CA GLN A 85 1.27 -23.71 0.58
C GLN A 85 1.57 -22.21 0.65
N PRO A 86 2.25 -21.75 1.73
CA PRO A 86 2.61 -20.35 1.87
C PRO A 86 3.48 -19.87 0.68
N VAL A 87 3.29 -18.61 0.30
CA VAL A 87 4.11 -17.96 -0.73
C VAL A 87 5.46 -17.59 -0.13
N GLU A 88 6.51 -18.28 -0.58
CA GLU A 88 7.90 -18.00 -0.20
C GLU A 88 8.65 -17.42 -1.39
N LEU A 89 8.84 -16.11 -1.39
CA LEU A 89 9.55 -15.38 -2.44
C LEU A 89 10.61 -14.46 -1.85
N ASP A 90 11.63 -14.17 -2.64
CA ASP A 90 12.67 -13.22 -2.24
C ASP A 90 12.19 -11.76 -2.27
N TYR A 91 13.08 -10.82 -1.95
CA TYR A 91 12.75 -9.39 -1.91
C TYR A 91 12.36 -8.76 -3.25
N ASN A 92 12.64 -9.43 -4.37
CA ASN A 92 12.25 -8.98 -5.72
C ASN A 92 11.21 -9.91 -6.36
N GLY A 93 10.70 -10.90 -5.62
CA GLY A 93 9.80 -11.90 -6.15
C GLY A 93 8.52 -11.29 -6.69
N ILE A 94 7.99 -11.89 -7.75
CA ILE A 94 6.79 -11.44 -8.41
C ILE A 94 5.70 -12.51 -8.25
N LEU A 95 4.54 -12.09 -7.79
CA LEU A 95 3.32 -12.87 -7.73
C LEU A 95 2.76 -13.01 -9.15
N THR A 96 3.01 -14.14 -9.80
CA THR A 96 2.62 -14.40 -11.21
C THR A 96 1.31 -15.18 -11.37
N GLU A 97 0.88 -15.93 -10.35
CA GLU A 97 -0.41 -16.62 -10.38
C GLU A 97 -1.58 -15.65 -10.42
N SER A 98 -2.69 -16.09 -11.03
CA SER A 98 -3.90 -15.27 -11.15
C SER A 98 -4.60 -14.99 -9.82
N GLN A 99 -4.34 -15.81 -8.79
CA GLN A 99 -4.96 -15.66 -7.48
C GLN A 99 -4.10 -16.18 -6.34
N TYR A 100 -4.28 -15.57 -5.17
CA TYR A 100 -3.69 -15.98 -3.90
C TYR A 100 -4.73 -15.85 -2.79
N TYR A 101 -4.47 -16.49 -1.66
CA TYR A 101 -5.31 -16.41 -0.48
C TYR A 101 -4.60 -15.67 0.64
N LEU A 102 -5.30 -14.70 1.23
CA LEU A 102 -4.85 -14.03 2.44
C LEU A 102 -5.04 -14.98 3.62
N GLN A 103 -3.99 -15.20 4.39
CA GLN A 103 -4.04 -16.04 5.57
C GLN A 103 -3.64 -15.21 6.80
N VAL A 104 -4.37 -15.45 7.88
CA VAL A 104 -4.17 -14.85 9.19
C VAL A 104 -3.97 -16.00 10.17
N ASN A 105 -3.08 -15.83 11.16
CA ASN A 105 -2.79 -16.89 12.12
C ASN A 105 -4.07 -17.27 12.90
N LYS A 106 -4.30 -18.57 13.09
CA LYS A 106 -5.52 -19.06 13.78
C LYS A 106 -5.60 -18.59 15.23
N GLU A 107 -4.46 -18.26 15.84
CA GLU A 107 -4.37 -17.71 17.19
C GLU A 107 -4.82 -16.24 17.28
N THR A 108 -4.91 -15.53 16.15
CA THR A 108 -5.23 -14.11 16.11
C THR A 108 -6.68 -13.82 15.70
N TYR A 109 -7.53 -14.85 15.58
CA TYR A 109 -8.96 -14.67 15.35
C TYR A 109 -9.81 -15.76 16.01
N ASP A 110 -10.98 -15.38 16.50
CA ASP A 110 -11.80 -16.30 17.30
C ASP A 110 -12.51 -17.37 16.45
N VAL A 111 -13.14 -16.93 15.35
CA VAL A 111 -13.99 -17.78 14.51
C VAL A 111 -13.95 -17.34 13.04
N PRO A 112 -13.95 -18.26 12.07
CA PRO A 112 -14.15 -17.94 10.66
C PRO A 112 -15.55 -17.36 10.34
N PRO A 113 -15.70 -16.51 9.30
CA PRO A 113 -14.63 -15.79 8.64
C PRO A 113 -13.93 -14.85 9.63
N TYR A 114 -12.60 -14.72 9.54
CA TYR A 114 -11.89 -13.69 10.29
C TYR A 114 -12.27 -12.29 9.75
N ALA A 115 -12.13 -11.29 10.60
CA ALA A 115 -12.51 -9.92 10.26
C ALA A 115 -11.43 -9.21 9.45
N ILE A 116 -11.84 -8.30 8.56
CA ILE A 116 -10.94 -7.43 7.79
C ILE A 116 -11.19 -5.98 8.21
N ILE A 117 -10.12 -5.20 8.30
CA ILE A 117 -10.22 -3.74 8.41
C ILE A 117 -10.51 -3.21 7.01
N CYS A 118 -11.61 -2.48 6.84
CA CYS A 118 -12.03 -1.95 5.54
C CYS A 118 -11.95 -0.43 5.40
N ASP A 119 -11.67 0.27 6.50
CA ASP A 119 -11.52 1.72 6.53
C ASP A 119 -10.15 2.10 7.07
N PHE A 120 -9.56 3.16 6.51
CA PHE A 120 -8.33 3.73 7.02
C PHE A 120 -8.48 4.26 8.45
N GLU A 121 -9.63 4.85 8.79
CA GLU A 121 -9.90 5.36 10.12
C GLU A 121 -9.92 4.24 11.18
N ASP A 122 -10.24 3.01 10.79
CA ASP A 122 -10.24 1.83 11.66
C ASP A 122 -8.86 1.17 11.81
N TRP A 123 -7.89 1.56 10.99
CA TRP A 123 -6.58 0.93 11.01
C TRP A 123 -5.69 1.50 12.12
N GLN A 124 -5.06 0.62 12.89
CA GLN A 124 -4.04 1.00 13.86
C GLN A 124 -2.66 0.92 13.23
N PHE A 125 -1.88 1.99 13.35
CA PHE A 125 -0.55 2.08 12.75
C PHE A 125 0.46 1.19 13.52
N PRO A 126 1.27 0.36 12.81
CA PRO A 126 2.21 -0.55 13.45
C PRO A 126 3.49 0.16 13.91
N HIS A 127 3.41 0.95 14.98
CA HIS A 127 4.57 1.62 15.57
C HIS A 127 5.70 0.62 15.88
N GLY A 128 6.91 0.89 15.39
CA GLY A 128 8.06 -0.01 15.55
C GLY A 128 7.96 -1.35 14.83
N GLY A 129 6.85 -1.63 14.13
CA GLY A 129 6.54 -2.89 13.46
C GLY A 129 6.35 -2.74 11.95
N LEU A 130 7.05 -1.78 11.31
CA LEU A 130 6.96 -1.59 9.87
C LEU A 130 7.36 -2.85 9.10
N PRO A 131 6.74 -3.15 7.93
CA PRO A 131 7.19 -4.27 7.12
C PRO A 131 8.66 -4.08 6.71
N GLY A 132 9.42 -5.17 6.64
CA GLY A 132 10.90 -5.12 6.58
C GLY A 132 11.49 -4.25 5.47
N ALA A 133 10.83 -4.16 4.31
CA ALA A 133 11.25 -3.28 3.21
C ALA A 133 11.14 -1.78 3.54
N TRP A 134 10.13 -1.40 4.32
CA TRP A 134 9.87 -0.02 4.75
C TRP A 134 10.85 0.41 5.85
N ALA A 135 11.05 -0.45 6.85
CA ALA A 135 12.00 -0.20 7.94
C ALA A 135 13.45 0.02 7.46
N ARG A 136 13.81 -0.55 6.30
CA ARG A 136 15.16 -0.48 5.72
C ARG A 136 15.35 0.65 4.70
N LEU A 137 14.32 1.48 4.45
CA LEU A 137 14.44 2.61 3.50
C LEU A 137 15.56 3.57 3.90
N ASN A 138 15.64 3.93 5.18
CA ASN A 138 16.61 4.91 5.71
C ASN A 138 18.06 4.38 5.77
N GLN A 139 18.28 3.08 5.54
CA GLN A 139 19.63 2.48 5.52
C GLN A 139 20.34 2.69 4.18
N THR A 140 19.64 3.26 3.20
CA THR A 140 20.12 3.43 1.84
C THR A 140 20.76 4.81 1.66
N PRO A 141 22.03 4.90 1.20
CA PRO A 141 22.68 6.18 0.94
C PRO A 141 21.97 6.99 -0.14
N SER A 142 21.79 8.29 0.12
CA SER A 142 21.25 9.25 -0.84
C SER A 142 22.26 9.54 -1.95
N GLU A 143 21.86 9.30 -3.20
CA GLU A 143 22.73 9.48 -4.38
C GLU A 143 22.46 10.78 -5.13
N THR A 144 21.29 11.38 -4.91
CA THR A 144 20.84 12.61 -5.58
C THR A 144 20.01 13.41 -4.60
N GLU A 145 20.40 14.66 -4.36
CA GLU A 145 19.59 15.56 -3.53
C GLU A 145 18.18 15.68 -4.11
N PRO A 146 17.13 15.60 -3.27
CA PRO A 146 15.78 15.81 -3.72
C PRO A 146 15.62 17.22 -4.29
N PRO A 147 14.81 17.39 -5.35
CA PRO A 147 14.51 18.71 -5.87
C PRO A 147 13.79 19.53 -4.79
N SER A 148 14.40 20.62 -4.32
CA SER A 148 13.83 21.50 -3.28
C SER A 148 12.46 22.09 -3.65
N SER A 149 12.15 22.19 -4.94
CA SER A 149 10.93 22.81 -5.48
C SER A 149 10.36 22.07 -6.70
N GLY A 150 10.74 20.82 -6.89
CA GLY A 150 10.35 20.02 -8.07
C GLY A 150 9.58 18.77 -7.71
N CYS A 151 8.91 18.21 -8.71
CA CYS A 151 8.20 16.95 -8.62
C CYS A 151 9.15 15.81 -8.26
N ILE A 152 8.81 15.01 -7.25
CA ILE A 152 9.67 13.94 -6.74
C ILE A 152 9.82 12.76 -7.71
N MET A 153 9.03 12.68 -8.78
CA MET A 153 9.19 11.67 -9.83
C MET A 153 9.94 12.20 -11.06
N THR A 154 9.72 13.45 -11.44
CA THR A 154 10.20 14.01 -12.72
C THR A 154 11.26 15.08 -12.58
N GLY A 155 11.38 15.73 -11.42
CA GLY A 155 12.28 16.86 -11.16
C GLY A 155 11.79 18.18 -11.76
N VAL A 156 10.65 18.19 -12.44
CA VAL A 156 10.05 19.41 -13.01
C VAL A 156 9.53 20.29 -11.89
N LEU A 157 9.83 21.59 -11.94
CA LEU A 157 9.35 22.57 -10.96
C LEU A 157 7.83 22.54 -10.86
N THR A 158 7.31 22.47 -9.64
CA THR A 158 5.87 22.43 -9.38
C THR A 158 5.55 23.09 -8.04
N LYS A 159 4.42 23.78 -8.00
CA LYS A 159 3.88 24.35 -6.76
C LYS A 159 2.93 23.38 -6.06
N ASP A 160 2.48 22.34 -6.76
CA ASP A 160 1.47 21.41 -6.27
C ASP A 160 2.04 20.53 -5.14
N ILE A 161 1.27 20.41 -4.06
CA ILE A 161 1.64 19.73 -2.82
C ILE A 161 0.77 18.49 -2.67
N ALA A 162 1.41 17.34 -2.51
CA ALA A 162 0.77 16.07 -2.24
C ALA A 162 0.95 15.72 -0.76
N HIS A 163 -0.17 15.57 -0.04
CA HIS A 163 -0.16 15.12 1.35
C HIS A 163 -0.06 13.59 1.39
N LEU A 164 0.86 13.06 2.18
CA LEU A 164 1.01 11.61 2.35
C LEU A 164 -0.13 11.06 3.20
N ILE A 165 -0.31 11.58 4.42
CA ILE A 165 -1.53 11.40 5.19
C ILE A 165 -2.50 12.53 4.81
N PRO A 166 -3.71 12.23 4.30
CA PRO A 166 -4.69 13.25 3.97
C PRO A 166 -5.06 14.12 5.17
N GLN A 167 -5.31 15.41 4.91
CA GLN A 167 -5.74 16.35 5.95
C GLN A 167 -7.06 15.95 6.61
N ALA A 168 -7.96 15.31 5.84
CA ALA A 168 -9.23 14.80 6.35
C ALA A 168 -9.08 13.72 7.43
N SER A 169 -7.90 13.07 7.53
CA SER A 169 -7.61 12.00 8.48
C SER A 169 -6.86 12.49 9.74
N ASP A 170 -7.13 13.72 10.16
CA ASP A 170 -6.55 14.35 11.34
C ASP A 170 -6.88 13.59 12.65
N SER A 171 -8.09 13.02 12.75
CA SER A 171 -8.48 12.14 13.85
C SER A 171 -7.62 10.88 13.92
N TRP A 172 -7.46 10.18 12.80
CA TRP A 172 -6.57 9.03 12.69
C TRP A 172 -5.12 9.38 13.00
N PHE A 173 -4.63 10.50 12.48
CA PHE A 173 -3.26 10.97 12.68
C PHE A 173 -2.93 11.14 14.17
N ARG A 174 -3.83 11.78 14.93
CA ARG A 174 -3.65 11.97 16.37
C ARG A 174 -3.79 10.68 17.14
N ARG A 175 -4.79 9.86 16.81
CA ARG A 175 -5.05 8.56 17.44
C ARG A 175 -3.84 7.64 17.35
N ASN A 176 -3.24 7.59 16.17
CA ASN A 176 -2.05 6.80 15.86
C ASN A 176 -0.75 7.57 16.09
N ARG A 177 -0.76 8.63 16.92
CA ARG A 177 0.45 9.35 17.35
C ARG A 177 1.46 9.65 16.24
N MET A 178 0.97 9.96 15.04
CA MET A 178 1.85 10.11 13.87
C MET A 178 2.75 11.34 13.97
N GLY A 179 2.45 12.25 14.90
CA GLY A 179 3.31 13.37 15.28
C GLY A 179 4.68 12.97 15.84
N ASP A 180 4.83 11.74 16.35
CA ASP A 180 6.10 11.22 16.87
C ASP A 180 7.18 11.10 15.77
N TYR A 181 6.78 11.10 14.49
CA TYR A 181 7.66 10.97 13.33
C TYR A 181 8.04 12.30 12.66
N LEU A 182 7.67 13.44 13.25
CA LEU A 182 8.01 14.76 12.70
C LEU A 182 9.47 15.13 13.02
N THR A 183 10.32 15.24 12.00
CA THR A 183 11.72 15.71 12.15
C THR A 183 11.78 17.22 12.36
N ASN A 184 12.31 17.66 13.52
CA ASN A 184 12.53 19.06 13.95
C ASN A 184 11.26 19.93 14.04
N PRO A 185 10.67 20.13 15.24
CA PRO A 185 9.42 20.86 15.40
C PRO A 185 9.61 22.39 15.41
N PRO A 186 9.12 23.08 14.37
CA PRO A 186 8.42 24.35 14.59
C PRO A 186 7.08 24.42 13.83
N GLY A 187 6.42 23.27 13.61
CA GLY A 187 5.16 23.17 12.87
C GLY A 187 4.01 22.56 13.70
N PRO A 188 2.76 22.60 13.18
CA PRO A 188 1.62 22.02 13.85
C PRO A 188 1.79 20.49 13.98
N PHE A 189 1.32 19.94 15.10
CA PHE A 189 1.13 18.49 15.30
C PHE A 189 -0.15 18.04 14.59
N SER A 190 -0.19 18.23 13.27
CA SER A 190 -1.31 17.90 12.39
C SER A 190 -0.78 17.36 11.05
N PRO A 191 -1.66 16.77 10.22
CA PRO A 191 -1.33 16.42 8.84
C PRO A 191 -0.83 17.59 7.96
N ASP A 192 -0.98 18.85 8.37
CA ASP A 192 -0.52 20.03 7.61
C ASP A 192 1.00 20.27 7.72
N ASN A 193 1.71 19.46 8.52
CA ASN A 193 3.13 19.62 8.71
C ASN A 193 3.92 19.37 7.41
N GLU A 194 4.96 20.16 7.15
CA GLU A 194 5.81 20.03 5.96
C GLU A 194 6.50 18.66 5.85
N ALA A 195 6.68 17.93 6.95
CA ALA A 195 7.21 16.57 6.93
C ALA A 195 6.23 15.53 6.35
N ASN A 196 4.93 15.86 6.26
CA ASN A 196 3.87 14.99 5.70
C ASN A 196 3.55 15.30 4.23
N VAL A 197 4.37 16.11 3.55
CA VAL A 197 4.11 16.49 2.15
C VAL A 197 5.28 16.20 1.22
N CYS A 198 4.95 15.93 -0.03
CA CYS A 198 5.89 15.92 -1.14
C CYS A 198 5.33 16.74 -2.31
N ARG A 199 6.13 16.96 -3.36
CA ARG A 199 5.72 17.72 -4.54
C ARG A 199 5.49 16.80 -5.72
N LEU A 200 4.34 16.95 -6.39
CA LEU A 200 4.00 16.21 -7.60
C LEU A 200 3.62 17.17 -8.72
N ARG A 201 3.75 16.74 -9.97
CA ARG A 201 3.19 17.48 -11.11
C ARG A 201 1.67 17.32 -11.06
N GLY A 202 0.89 18.33 -11.46
CA GLY A 202 -0.58 18.32 -11.29
C GLY A 202 -1.32 17.07 -11.82
N ASP A 203 -0.86 16.44 -12.90
CA ASP A 203 -1.40 15.17 -13.40
C ASP A 203 -1.08 13.99 -12.46
N LEU A 204 0.16 13.92 -11.95
CA LEU A 204 0.57 12.92 -10.96
C LEU A 204 -0.09 13.15 -9.60
N LEU A 205 -0.32 14.40 -9.21
CA LEU A 205 -1.04 14.75 -7.98
C LEU A 205 -2.48 14.25 -8.08
N LYS A 206 -3.14 14.46 -9.23
CA LYS A 206 -4.48 13.94 -9.46
C LYS A 206 -4.54 12.41 -9.31
N ASP A 207 -3.68 11.69 -10.02
CA ASP A 207 -3.59 10.22 -9.92
C ASP A 207 -3.31 9.77 -8.48
N PHE A 208 -2.42 10.51 -7.79
CA PHE A 208 -2.09 10.22 -6.40
C PHE A 208 -3.31 10.39 -5.51
N ASP A 209 -3.98 11.55 -5.53
CA ASP A 209 -5.16 11.87 -4.72
C ASP A 209 -6.36 10.95 -5.01
N GLU A 210 -6.50 10.47 -6.25
CA GLU A 210 -7.47 9.44 -6.66
C GLU A 210 -7.07 8.01 -6.24
N LEU A 211 -6.02 7.86 -5.44
CA LEU A 211 -5.51 6.58 -4.91
C LEU A 211 -5.03 5.61 -6.00
N ALA A 212 -4.71 6.10 -7.19
CA ALA A 212 -4.30 5.27 -8.32
C ALA A 212 -2.94 4.60 -8.09
N PHE A 213 -2.05 5.25 -7.34
CA PHE A 213 -0.73 4.74 -6.99
C PHE A 213 -0.26 5.24 -5.62
N ALA A 214 0.76 4.57 -5.09
CA ALA A 214 1.48 5.01 -3.90
C ALA A 214 2.99 4.78 -4.07
N PHE A 215 3.79 5.38 -3.20
CA PHE A 215 5.23 5.13 -3.17
C PHE A 215 5.53 3.91 -2.31
N VAL A 216 6.22 2.92 -2.87
CA VAL A 216 6.56 1.68 -2.16
C VAL A 216 8.04 1.35 -2.29
N PRO A 217 8.65 0.72 -1.28
CA PRO A 217 10.02 0.24 -1.36
C PRO A 217 10.12 -0.97 -2.30
N LYS A 218 11.05 -0.92 -3.25
CA LYS A 218 11.49 -2.10 -4.04
C LYS A 218 12.99 -2.27 -3.94
N PHE A 219 13.44 -3.52 -3.83
CA PHE A 219 14.85 -3.82 -3.68
C PHE A 219 15.59 -3.59 -5.01
N THR A 220 16.80 -3.06 -4.91
CA THR A 220 17.68 -2.82 -6.05
C THR A 220 19.09 -3.27 -5.69
N ARG A 221 20.00 -3.29 -6.66
CA ARG A 221 21.43 -3.54 -6.39
C ARG A 221 22.05 -2.59 -5.36
N ARG A 222 21.41 -1.45 -5.09
CA ARG A 222 21.89 -0.41 -4.18
C ARG A 222 21.06 -0.34 -2.89
N GLY A 223 20.24 -1.35 -2.59
CA GLY A 223 19.29 -1.36 -1.48
C GLY A 223 17.86 -0.99 -1.90
N PHE A 224 16.99 -0.77 -0.93
CA PHE A 224 15.60 -0.39 -1.20
C PHE A 224 15.53 1.02 -1.81
N ARG A 225 14.64 1.20 -2.79
CA ARG A 225 14.32 2.50 -3.39
C ARG A 225 12.81 2.68 -3.46
N LEU A 226 12.36 3.91 -3.29
CA LEU A 226 10.97 4.26 -3.50
C LEU A 226 10.67 4.32 -4.99
N VAL A 227 9.55 3.70 -5.36
CA VAL A 227 9.00 3.75 -6.71
C VAL A 227 7.51 4.07 -6.65
N ALA A 228 6.99 4.71 -7.69
CA ALA A 228 5.54 4.80 -7.89
C ALA A 228 4.99 3.44 -8.31
N HIS A 229 4.08 2.88 -7.51
CA HIS A 229 3.43 1.61 -7.77
C HIS A 229 1.93 1.81 -7.94
N TYR A 230 1.48 1.67 -9.19
CA TYR A 230 0.06 1.76 -9.53
C TYR A 230 -0.71 0.55 -8.99
N LEU A 231 -1.76 0.85 -8.23
CA LEU A 231 -2.69 -0.09 -7.61
C LEU A 231 -3.97 -0.26 -8.44
N SER A 232 -4.20 0.66 -9.38
CA SER A 232 -5.31 0.62 -10.33
C SER A 232 -4.79 0.78 -11.76
N ALA A 233 -5.45 0.07 -12.68
CA ALA A 233 -5.28 0.22 -14.13
C ALA A 233 -6.65 0.35 -14.81
N ALA A 234 -7.56 1.12 -14.21
CA ALA A 234 -8.81 1.52 -14.85
C ALA A 234 -8.55 2.22 -16.19
N ASP A 235 -9.54 2.30 -17.07
CA ASP A 235 -9.36 2.75 -18.46
C ASP A 235 -8.65 4.11 -18.60
N ASN A 236 -8.94 5.07 -17.71
CA ASN A 236 -8.29 6.38 -17.67
C ASN A 236 -6.84 6.34 -17.14
N LEU A 237 -6.46 5.27 -16.45
CA LEU A 237 -5.16 5.05 -15.82
C LEU A 237 -4.26 4.10 -16.63
N ILE A 238 -4.73 3.50 -17.72
CA ILE A 238 -3.97 2.54 -18.55
C ILE A 238 -2.61 3.10 -18.97
N HIS A 239 -2.61 4.31 -19.55
CA HIS A 239 -1.38 4.94 -20.02
C HIS A 239 -0.44 5.34 -18.87
N PRO A 240 -0.85 6.09 -17.84
CA PRO A 240 0.05 6.42 -16.74
C PRO A 240 0.52 5.17 -15.98
N ALA A 241 -0.34 4.19 -15.72
CA ALA A 241 0.06 2.94 -15.07
C ALA A 241 1.08 2.14 -15.89
N SER A 242 0.93 2.04 -17.21
CA SER A 242 1.93 1.33 -18.04
C SER A 242 3.25 2.06 -18.16
N THR A 243 3.26 3.39 -18.08
CA THR A 243 4.46 4.20 -18.34
C THR A 243 5.19 4.66 -17.08
N LEU A 244 4.49 4.78 -15.95
CA LEU A 244 5.03 5.33 -14.70
C LEU A 244 5.11 4.31 -13.58
N HIS A 245 4.55 3.10 -13.74
CA HIS A 245 4.76 2.03 -12.78
C HIS A 245 6.26 1.69 -12.64
N ASN A 246 6.71 1.54 -11.40
CA ASN A 246 8.12 1.39 -11.02
C ASN A 246 9.02 2.58 -11.40
N GLN A 247 8.46 3.74 -11.71
CA GLN A 247 9.23 4.97 -11.82
C GLN A 247 9.83 5.30 -10.44
N MET A 248 11.16 5.31 -10.37
CA MET A 248 11.87 5.72 -9.15
C MET A 248 11.59 7.18 -8.83
N THR A 249 11.49 7.47 -7.53
CA THR A 249 11.45 8.84 -7.03
C THR A 249 12.85 9.34 -6.70
N TYR A 250 13.02 10.65 -6.58
CA TYR A 250 14.13 11.21 -5.83
C TYR A 250 13.98 10.81 -4.36
N GLN A 251 15.09 10.74 -3.63
CA GLN A 251 15.10 10.25 -2.27
C GLN A 251 14.43 11.27 -1.32
N LEU A 252 13.52 10.80 -0.47
CA LEU A 252 12.75 11.63 0.44
C LEU A 252 13.41 11.62 1.83
N ASP A 253 14.66 12.08 1.93
CA ASP A 253 15.50 12.00 3.15
C ASP A 253 14.89 12.66 4.40
N LYS A 254 13.90 13.55 4.21
CA LYS A 254 13.20 14.27 5.29
C LYS A 254 11.85 13.69 5.65
N ILE A 255 11.39 12.67 4.92
CA ILE A 255 10.08 12.06 5.11
C ILE A 255 10.27 10.73 5.80
N ALA A 256 9.62 10.58 6.96
CA ALA A 256 9.62 9.34 7.71
C ALA A 256 8.94 8.21 6.88
N PRO A 257 9.54 7.00 6.79
CA PRO A 257 8.92 5.84 6.15
C PRO A 257 7.48 5.56 6.61
N GLU A 258 7.16 5.97 7.83
CA GLU A 258 5.86 5.86 8.46
C GLU A 258 4.76 6.64 7.73
N PHE A 259 5.05 7.86 7.26
CA PHE A 259 4.10 8.63 6.44
C PHE A 259 3.88 7.99 5.08
N LEU A 260 4.92 7.40 4.50
CA LEU A 260 4.82 6.70 3.22
C LEU A 260 3.99 5.40 3.37
N LEU A 261 4.17 4.65 4.46
CA LEU A 261 3.36 3.46 4.74
C LEU A 261 1.90 3.84 4.99
N ALA A 262 1.65 4.90 5.75
CA ALA A 262 0.30 5.41 5.99
C ALA A 262 -0.39 5.82 4.68
N ARG A 263 0.32 6.49 3.76
CA ARG A 263 -0.20 6.78 2.42
C ARG A 263 -0.55 5.51 1.65
N PHE A 264 0.33 4.52 1.68
CA PHE A 264 0.10 3.25 1.00
C PHE A 264 -1.12 2.53 1.58
N ALA A 265 -1.27 2.50 2.90
CA ALA A 265 -2.45 1.98 3.56
C ALA A 265 -3.74 2.70 3.12
N TYR A 266 -3.72 4.04 3.10
CA TYR A 266 -4.85 4.85 2.62
C TYR A 266 -5.28 4.45 1.20
N ALA A 267 -4.32 4.25 0.30
CA ALA A 267 -4.61 3.80 -1.07
C ALA A 267 -5.13 2.35 -1.12
N VAL A 268 -4.61 1.45 -0.27
CA VAL A 268 -5.06 0.05 -0.19
C VAL A 268 -6.50 -0.05 0.28
N PHE A 269 -6.92 0.73 1.30
CA PHE A 269 -8.31 0.73 1.76
C PHE A 269 -9.28 1.18 0.66
N GLY A 270 -8.86 2.11 -0.20
CA GLY A 270 -9.62 2.52 -1.39
C GLY A 270 -9.96 1.37 -2.36
N LEU A 271 -9.23 0.25 -2.31
CA LEU A 271 -9.48 -0.92 -3.16
C LEU A 271 -10.57 -1.86 -2.62
N LEU A 272 -10.96 -1.72 -1.35
CA LEU A 272 -11.86 -2.68 -0.67
C LEU A 272 -13.35 -2.42 -0.92
N HIS A 273 -13.71 -1.33 -1.62
CA HIS A 273 -15.11 -1.01 -1.92
C HIS A 273 -15.84 -2.18 -2.60
N GLY A 274 -15.18 -2.90 -3.53
CA GLY A 274 -15.79 -4.06 -4.19
C GLY A 274 -16.11 -5.22 -3.24
N PHE A 275 -15.34 -5.38 -2.17
CA PHE A 275 -15.56 -6.41 -1.16
C PHE A 275 -16.75 -6.08 -0.26
N THR A 276 -16.87 -4.82 0.19
CA THR A 276 -17.91 -4.39 1.14
C THR A 276 -19.26 -4.06 0.49
N ALA A 277 -19.30 -3.78 -0.81
CA ALA A 277 -20.52 -3.32 -1.49
C ALA A 277 -21.58 -4.42 -1.76
N GLN A 278 -21.23 -5.71 -1.70
CA GLN A 278 -22.10 -6.78 -2.20
C GLN A 278 -22.95 -7.46 -1.12
N THR A 279 -22.32 -7.84 -0.01
CA THR A 279 -22.94 -8.66 1.03
C THR A 279 -22.47 -8.25 2.40
N ALA A 280 -23.12 -8.75 3.45
CA ALA A 280 -22.66 -8.53 4.80
C ALA A 280 -21.25 -9.08 5.01
N ARG A 281 -20.38 -8.28 5.64
CA ARG A 281 -18.97 -8.60 5.90
C ARG A 281 -18.67 -8.56 7.37
N ARG A 282 -17.71 -9.39 7.78
CA ARG A 282 -17.18 -9.37 9.13
C ARG A 282 -16.01 -8.39 9.16
N LEU A 283 -16.18 -7.29 9.87
CA LEU A 283 -15.28 -6.15 9.84
C LEU A 283 -14.71 -5.88 11.24
N ALA A 284 -13.44 -5.49 11.29
CA ALA A 284 -12.79 -5.02 12.50
C ALA A 284 -12.85 -3.49 12.54
N ILE A 285 -13.47 -2.96 13.59
CA ILE A 285 -13.77 -1.54 13.78
C ILE A 285 -13.01 -1.04 15.01
N VAL A 286 -12.34 0.10 14.90
CA VAL A 286 -11.58 0.64 16.03
C VAL A 286 -12.49 1.50 16.92
N GLU A 287 -12.53 1.17 18.21
CA GLU A 287 -13.38 1.87 19.18
C GLU A 287 -12.62 2.13 20.48
N PRO A 288 -13.01 3.13 21.28
CA PRO A 288 -12.51 3.28 22.64
C PRO A 288 -12.87 2.05 23.48
N GLY A 289 -11.91 1.52 24.21
CA GLY A 289 -12.07 0.41 25.13
C GLY A 289 -10.95 0.39 26.16
N GLU A 290 -10.66 -0.78 26.70
CA GLU A 290 -9.59 -0.99 27.68
C GLU A 290 -8.59 -2.02 27.16
N ASP A 291 -7.30 -1.81 27.42
CA ASP A 291 -6.26 -2.82 27.15
C ASP A 291 -6.24 -3.91 28.23
N GLU A 292 -5.30 -4.87 28.11
CA GLU A 292 -5.14 -5.96 29.09
C GLU A 292 -4.84 -5.48 30.52
N LEU A 293 -4.43 -4.22 30.69
CA LEU A 293 -4.13 -3.59 31.97
C LEU A 293 -5.29 -2.72 32.49
N GLY A 294 -6.42 -2.68 31.79
CA GLY A 294 -7.57 -1.84 32.14
C GLY A 294 -7.36 -0.36 31.83
N LEU A 295 -6.38 -0.01 31.00
CA LEU A 295 -6.13 1.38 30.59
C LEU A 295 -6.94 1.72 29.34
N CYS A 296 -7.45 2.94 29.27
CA CYS A 296 -8.14 3.43 28.09
C CYS A 296 -7.27 3.26 26.84
N ALA A 297 -7.73 2.44 25.92
CA ALA A 297 -7.04 2.11 24.68
C ALA A 297 -8.01 2.12 23.51
N TRP A 298 -7.46 2.08 22.30
CA TRP A 298 -8.23 1.82 21.10
C TRP A 298 -8.18 0.32 20.84
N VAL A 299 -9.34 -0.33 20.74
CA VAL A 299 -9.45 -1.77 20.55
C VAL A 299 -10.25 -2.06 19.29
N HIS A 300 -9.95 -3.19 18.64
CA HIS A 300 -10.74 -3.65 17.49
C HIS A 300 -11.90 -4.50 17.96
N ASN A 301 -13.12 -4.02 17.73
CA ASN A 301 -14.35 -4.78 17.89
C ASN A 301 -14.79 -5.33 16.55
N VAL A 302 -15.35 -6.54 16.56
CA VAL A 302 -15.71 -7.27 15.35
C VAL A 302 -17.22 -7.27 15.14
N TYR A 303 -17.67 -6.78 13.99
CA TYR A 303 -19.08 -6.70 13.63
C TYR A 303 -19.36 -7.43 12.32
N THR A 304 -20.58 -7.91 12.15
CA THR A 304 -21.09 -8.29 10.83
C THR A 304 -21.92 -7.13 10.31
N MET A 305 -21.44 -6.46 9.25
CA MET A 305 -22.03 -5.23 8.72
C MET A 305 -22.51 -5.44 7.30
N THR A 306 -23.74 -5.04 7.02
CA THR A 306 -24.34 -4.95 5.68
C THR A 306 -23.69 -3.83 4.86
N PRO A 307 -23.81 -3.86 3.52
CA PRO A 307 -23.28 -2.78 2.68
C PRO A 307 -23.83 -1.38 3.05
N ALA A 308 -25.09 -1.30 3.50
CA ALA A 308 -25.70 -0.04 3.93
C ALA A 308 -25.09 0.49 5.24
N GLU A 309 -24.79 -0.39 6.20
CA GLU A 309 -24.13 -0.01 7.45
C GLU A 309 -22.68 0.42 7.20
N VAL A 310 -21.97 -0.22 6.27
CA VAL A 310 -20.62 0.20 5.88
C VAL A 310 -20.63 1.57 5.21
N ALA A 311 -21.57 1.81 4.29
CA ALA A 311 -21.66 3.09 3.57
C ALA A 311 -22.14 4.28 4.43
N ALA A 312 -22.73 4.00 5.60
CA ALA A 312 -23.21 5.03 6.52
C ALA A 312 -22.15 5.52 7.52
N ARG A 313 -20.96 4.90 7.53
CA ARG A 313 -19.81 5.30 8.35
C ARG A 313 -18.95 6.33 7.63
#